data_AF-A0A661DYL9-F1
#
_entry.id   AF-A0A661DYL9-F1
#
_cell.length_a   1.000
_cell.length_b   1.000
_cell.length_c   1.000
_cell.angle_alpha   90.00
_cell.angle_beta   90.00
_cell.angle_gamma   90.00
#
_symmetry.space_group_name_H-M   'P 1'
#
loop_
_entity.id
_entity.type
_entity.pdbx_description
1 polymer ?
#
loop_
_entity_poly.entity_id
_entity_poly.type
_entity_poly.pdbx_seq_one_letter_code
_entity_poly.pdbx_strand_id
1 'polypeptide(L)'
;MGMYDTIINECPLLECTEKEFQTKDFENMLFTYIITKEGRLIERSHSLDVVPEEERHYYGRPEWDESPILQMVGSMKEVDIKEKDMNFHGDIRMYTSKGDDWLEYEVRFTEGNVTRVKEIHNHP
;
A
#
# COMPACT_ATOMS: atom_id res chain seq x y z
N MET A 1 1.49 -15.18 -8.42
CA MET A 1 1.04 -13.88 -7.90
C MET A 1 2.06 -12.84 -8.31
N GLY A 2 1.63 -11.68 -8.81
CA GLY A 2 2.52 -10.60 -9.29
C GLY A 2 2.54 -9.43 -8.33
N MET A 3 3.51 -8.54 -8.49
CA MET A 3 3.64 -7.29 -7.72
C MET A 3 2.40 -6.41 -7.91
N TYR A 4 2.02 -5.69 -6.85
CA TYR A 4 0.87 -4.79 -6.81
C TYR A 4 1.19 -3.61 -5.89
N ASP A 5 0.41 -2.55 -5.99
CA ASP A 5 0.44 -1.45 -5.01
C ASP A 5 -0.74 -1.58 -4.04
N THR A 6 -0.60 -0.98 -2.86
CA THR A 6 -1.61 -1.01 -1.81
C THR A 6 -2.35 0.33 -1.76
N ILE A 7 -3.67 0.29 -1.65
CA ILE A 7 -4.54 1.45 -1.39
C ILE A 7 -5.23 1.26 -0.05
N ILE A 8 -5.04 2.22 0.84
CA ILE A 8 -5.79 2.36 2.09
C ILE A 8 -6.98 3.27 1.83
N ASN A 9 -8.19 2.79 2.09
CA ASN A 9 -9.42 3.56 1.92
C ASN A 9 -9.93 4.16 3.23
N GLU A 10 -9.95 5.48 3.29
CA GLU A 10 -10.65 6.25 4.32
C GLU A 10 -11.89 6.98 3.77
N CYS A 11 -12.10 6.96 2.46
CA CYS A 11 -13.19 7.67 1.81
C CYS A 11 -14.55 7.07 2.20
N PRO A 12 -15.49 7.87 2.71
CA PRO A 12 -16.82 7.40 3.11
C PRO A 12 -17.72 7.02 1.92
N LEU A 13 -17.38 7.44 0.70
CA LEU A 13 -18.11 7.04 -0.52
C LEU A 13 -17.90 5.56 -0.89
N LEU A 14 -16.84 4.92 -0.35
CA LEU A 14 -16.67 3.48 -0.43
C LEU A 14 -17.48 2.88 0.73
N GLU A 15 -18.69 2.39 0.46
CA GLU A 15 -19.57 1.73 1.45
C GLU A 15 -19.10 0.30 1.80
N CYS A 16 -17.79 0.06 1.88
CA CYS A 16 -17.19 -1.22 2.23
C CYS A 16 -16.60 -1.21 3.64
N THR A 17 -16.50 -2.38 4.27
CA THR A 17 -15.87 -2.52 5.59
C THR A 17 -14.36 -2.62 5.51
N GLU A 18 -13.86 -3.07 4.37
CA GLU A 18 -12.45 -3.33 4.09
C GLU A 18 -11.71 -2.00 3.93
N LYS A 19 -10.51 -1.95 4.51
CA LYS A 19 -9.68 -0.74 4.53
C LYS A 19 -8.49 -0.81 3.61
N GLU A 20 -8.07 -2.02 3.25
CA GLU A 20 -6.88 -2.25 2.44
C GLU A 20 -7.27 -2.97 1.15
N PHE A 21 -6.77 -2.43 0.05
CA PHE A 21 -7.02 -2.90 -1.30
C PHE A 21 -5.69 -3.01 -2.04
N GLN A 22 -5.63 -3.95 -2.97
CA GLN A 22 -4.57 -4.00 -3.97
C GLN A 22 -5.01 -3.21 -5.20
N THR A 23 -4.07 -2.64 -5.94
CA THR A 23 -4.29 -2.12 -7.29
C THR A 23 -3.15 -2.51 -8.20
N LYS A 24 -3.42 -2.54 -9.50
CA LYS A 24 -2.41 -2.75 -10.54
C LYS A 24 -2.37 -1.64 -11.60
N ASP A 25 -3.12 -0.58 -11.37
CA ASP A 25 -3.27 0.51 -12.33
C ASP A 25 -2.14 1.56 -12.23
N PHE A 26 -1.18 1.33 -11.34
CA PHE A 26 0.04 2.11 -11.16
C PHE A 26 1.28 1.34 -11.63
N GLU A 27 2.47 1.76 -11.19
CA GLU A 27 3.75 1.13 -11.57
C GLU A 27 4.00 -0.23 -10.91
N ASN A 28 3.14 -0.65 -9.97
CA ASN A 28 3.26 -1.90 -9.22
C ASN A 28 4.58 -1.98 -8.45
N MET A 29 4.93 -0.95 -7.69
CA MET A 29 6.23 -0.81 -7.02
C MET A 29 6.16 -1.09 -5.51
N LEU A 30 5.10 -1.77 -5.06
CA LEU A 30 4.79 -2.00 -3.64
C LEU A 30 4.62 -0.69 -2.86
N PHE A 31 4.14 0.36 -3.55
CA PHE A 31 3.85 1.64 -2.93
C PHE A 31 2.51 1.60 -2.20
N THR A 32 2.41 2.44 -1.16
CA THR A 32 1.17 2.62 -0.41
C THR A 32 0.54 3.96 -0.81
N TYR A 33 -0.73 3.92 -1.14
CA TYR A 33 -1.55 5.09 -1.41
C TYR A 33 -2.72 5.15 -0.43
N ILE A 34 -3.26 6.34 -0.21
CA ILE A 34 -4.38 6.59 0.68
C ILE A 34 -5.42 7.39 -0.08
N ILE A 35 -6.64 6.87 -0.14
CA ILE A 35 -7.80 7.67 -0.51
C ILE A 35 -8.34 8.28 0.78
N THR A 36 -8.11 9.58 0.96
CA THR A 36 -8.47 10.27 2.21
C THR A 36 -9.99 10.38 2.38
N LYS A 37 -10.43 10.78 3.57
CA LYS A 37 -11.85 11.05 3.87
C LYS A 37 -12.45 12.11 2.94
N GLU A 38 -11.63 13.06 2.50
CA GLU A 38 -11.98 14.14 1.58
C GLU A 38 -11.96 13.68 0.11
N GLY A 39 -11.54 12.45 -0.16
CA GLY A 39 -11.49 11.88 -1.51
C GLY A 39 -10.24 12.25 -2.31
N ARG A 40 -9.15 12.70 -1.67
CA ARG A 40 -7.85 12.92 -2.34
C ARG A 40 -7.07 11.61 -2.39
N LEU A 41 -6.25 11.43 -3.42
CA LEU A 41 -5.27 10.33 -3.50
C LEU A 41 -3.89 10.83 -3.06
N ILE A 42 -3.40 10.27 -1.95
CA ILE A 42 -2.09 10.58 -1.38
C ILE A 42 -1.17 9.38 -1.57
N GLU A 43 0.00 9.57 -2.19
CA GLU A 43 1.08 8.59 -2.16
C GLU A 43 1.84 8.74 -0.84
N ARG A 44 1.96 7.63 -0.10
CA ARG A 44 2.75 7.54 1.12
C ARG A 44 4.03 6.79 0.80
N SER A 45 5.12 7.53 0.73
CA SER A 45 6.46 6.98 0.51
C SER A 45 7.26 6.96 1.80
N HIS A 46 8.07 5.92 1.97
CA HIS A 46 8.92 5.73 3.14
C HIS A 46 10.38 5.82 2.71
N SER A 47 11.18 6.61 3.42
CA SER A 47 12.63 6.52 3.29
C SER A 47 13.13 5.37 4.17
N LEU A 48 14.07 4.60 3.64
CA LEU A 48 14.75 3.55 4.38
C LEU A 48 16.14 4.02 4.78
N ASP A 49 16.43 3.93 6.07
CA ASP A 49 17.79 4.11 6.59
C ASP A 49 18.40 2.77 6.94
N VAL A 50 19.72 2.71 6.77
CA VAL A 50 20.53 1.58 7.23
C VAL A 50 20.57 1.58 8.75
N VAL A 51 20.22 0.46 9.35
CA VAL A 51 20.35 0.23 10.79
C VAL A 51 21.81 -0.12 11.10
N PRO A 52 22.46 0.57 12.06
CA PRO A 52 23.78 0.20 12.56
C PRO A 52 23.81 -1.27 12.96
N GLU A 53 24.93 -1.96 12.72
CA GLU A 53 25.01 -3.40 12.98
C GLU A 53 24.69 -3.74 14.43
N GLU A 54 25.15 -2.91 15.36
CA GLU A 54 24.98 -3.08 16.80
C GLU A 54 23.51 -3.08 17.25
N GLU A 55 22.62 -2.47 16.45
CA GLU A 55 21.18 -2.38 16.70
C GLU A 55 20.38 -3.48 16.00
N ARG A 56 21.03 -4.31 15.15
CA ARG A 56 20.33 -5.36 14.38
C ARG A 56 19.99 -6.56 15.24
N HIS A 57 18.93 -7.26 14.85
CA HIS A 57 18.27 -8.28 15.67
C HIS A 57 19.21 -9.38 16.22
N TYR A 58 20.13 -9.84 15.39
CA TYR A 58 21.01 -10.98 15.69
C TYR A 58 22.43 -10.56 16.11
N TYR A 59 22.74 -9.26 16.16
CA TYR A 59 24.09 -8.80 16.44
C TYR A 59 24.60 -9.31 17.79
N GLY A 60 25.85 -9.81 17.81
CA GLY A 60 26.50 -10.36 18.99
C GLY A 60 26.03 -11.75 19.42
N ARG A 61 25.12 -12.39 18.67
CA ARG A 61 24.72 -13.80 18.90
C ARG A 61 25.54 -14.75 18.01
N PRO A 62 25.80 -16.00 18.42
CA PRO A 62 26.57 -16.96 17.60
C PRO A 62 26.02 -17.14 16.17
N GLU A 63 24.69 -17.09 16.02
CA GLU A 63 24.00 -17.27 14.74
C GLU A 63 24.32 -16.15 13.73
N TRP A 64 24.79 -14.99 14.19
CA TRP A 64 25.18 -13.86 13.35
C TRP A 64 26.29 -14.23 12.35
N ASP A 65 27.29 -14.97 12.81
CA ASP A 65 28.47 -15.35 12.02
C ASP A 65 28.21 -16.60 11.17
N GLU A 66 27.12 -17.31 11.42
CA GLU A 66 26.77 -18.55 10.72
C GLU A 66 26.13 -18.31 9.34
N SER A 67 25.53 -17.12 9.12
CA SER A 67 24.82 -16.83 7.87
C SER A 67 24.80 -15.34 7.50
N PRO A 68 25.30 -14.96 6.31
CA PRO A 68 25.19 -13.59 5.80
C PRO A 68 23.75 -13.07 5.72
N ILE A 69 22.76 -13.95 5.56
CA ILE A 69 21.34 -13.55 5.53
C ILE A 69 20.92 -13.01 6.90
N LEU A 70 21.37 -13.62 8.01
CA LEU A 70 21.04 -13.17 9.36
C LEU A 70 21.63 -11.79 9.68
N GLN A 71 22.77 -11.46 9.08
CA GLN A 71 23.40 -10.13 9.19
C GLN A 71 22.59 -9.02 8.50
N MET A 72 21.77 -9.40 7.52
CA MET A 72 20.89 -8.48 6.79
C MET A 72 19.52 -8.33 7.47
N VAL A 73 19.13 -9.22 8.39
CA VAL A 73 17.84 -9.13 9.07
C VAL A 73 17.78 -7.88 9.95
N GLY A 74 16.81 -7.02 9.66
CA GLY A 74 16.66 -5.73 10.34
C GLY A 74 17.71 -4.70 9.95
N SER A 75 18.42 -4.88 8.83
CA SER A 75 19.44 -3.93 8.35
C SER A 75 18.87 -2.63 7.79
N MET A 76 17.56 -2.57 7.57
CA MET A 76 16.85 -1.39 7.08
C MET A 76 15.68 -1.09 8.02
N LYS A 77 15.46 0.19 8.30
CA LYS A 77 14.28 0.67 9.02
C LYS A 77 13.63 1.82 8.26
N GLU A 78 12.33 1.91 8.34
CA GLU A 78 11.60 3.08 7.86
C GLU A 78 11.83 4.25 8.83
N VAL A 79 12.18 5.42 8.30
CA VAL A 79 12.49 6.60 9.14
C VAL A 79 11.64 7.82 8.83
N ASP A 80 11.33 8.04 7.55
CA ASP A 80 10.60 9.24 7.11
C ASP A 80 9.40 8.84 6.28
N ILE A 81 8.23 9.34 6.67
CA ILE A 81 7.00 9.22 5.89
C ILE A 81 6.82 10.53 5.13
N LYS A 82 6.81 10.46 3.80
CA LYS A 82 6.46 11.57 2.92
C LYS A 82 5.10 11.30 2.30
N GLU A 83 4.21 12.26 2.46
CA GLU A 83 2.89 12.26 1.85
C GLU A 83 2.87 13.24 0.68
N LYS A 84 2.49 12.74 -0.49
CA LYS A 84 2.41 13.52 -1.72
C LYS A 84 0.99 13.43 -2.27
N ASP A 85 0.34 14.59 -2.38
CA ASP A 85 -0.93 14.67 -3.10
C ASP A 85 -0.69 14.45 -4.59
N MET A 86 -1.29 13.39 -5.13
CA MET A 86 -1.11 12.98 -6.51
C MET A 86 -1.92 13.85 -7.49
N ASN A 87 -2.90 14.61 -6.98
CA ASN A 87 -3.87 15.36 -7.76
C ASN A 87 -4.45 14.52 -8.92
N PHE A 88 -4.70 13.25 -8.64
CA PHE A 88 -4.96 12.23 -9.65
C PHE A 88 -6.29 12.48 -10.37
N HIS A 89 -6.31 12.22 -11.68
CA HIS A 89 -7.51 12.32 -12.51
C HIS A 89 -7.59 11.08 -13.39
N GLY A 90 -8.70 10.34 -13.29
CA GLY A 90 -8.87 9.06 -13.98
C GLY A 90 -9.58 8.03 -13.12
N ASP A 91 -9.49 6.77 -13.54
CA ASP A 91 -10.08 5.64 -12.82
C ASP A 91 -8.99 4.77 -12.23
N ILE A 92 -9.28 4.19 -11.07
CA ILE A 92 -8.45 3.17 -10.43
C ILE A 92 -9.33 1.98 -10.10
N ARG A 93 -8.87 0.79 -10.44
CA ARG A 93 -9.41 -0.48 -10.00
C ARG A 93 -8.73 -0.93 -8.72
N MET A 94 -9.55 -1.32 -7.76
CA MET A 94 -9.14 -1.74 -6.44
C MET A 94 -9.73 -3.11 -6.13
N TYR A 95 -8.93 -3.95 -5.50
CA TYR A 95 -9.26 -5.35 -5.26
C TYR A 95 -9.03 -5.70 -3.80
N THR A 96 -9.92 -6.45 -3.19
CA THR A 96 -9.71 -7.02 -1.86
C THR A 96 -10.48 -8.33 -1.72
N SER A 97 -10.28 -9.03 -0.61
CA SER A 97 -10.99 -10.26 -0.31
C SER A 97 -11.59 -10.19 1.09
N LYS A 98 -12.84 -10.61 1.22
CA LYS A 98 -13.53 -10.75 2.50
C LYS A 98 -13.90 -12.21 2.73
N GLY A 99 -13.09 -12.92 3.50
CA GLY A 99 -13.19 -14.38 3.55
C GLY A 99 -12.87 -14.97 2.17
N ASP A 100 -13.82 -15.72 1.61
CA ASP A 100 -13.69 -16.32 0.28
C ASP A 100 -14.23 -15.42 -0.85
N ASP A 101 -14.86 -14.29 -0.51
CA ASP A 101 -15.45 -13.39 -1.50
C ASP A 101 -14.41 -12.44 -2.08
N TRP A 102 -14.31 -12.43 -3.41
CA TRP A 102 -13.52 -11.45 -4.17
C TRP A 102 -14.32 -10.18 -4.39
N LEU A 103 -13.77 -9.05 -3.94
CA LEU A 103 -14.41 -7.74 -4.08
C LEU A 103 -13.57 -6.86 -5.01
N GLU A 104 -14.25 -6.24 -5.98
CA GLU A 104 -13.64 -5.35 -6.96
C GLU A 104 -14.40 -4.02 -7.01
N TYR A 105 -13.66 -2.92 -7.07
CA TYR A 105 -14.21 -1.58 -7.13
C TYR A 105 -13.51 -0.76 -8.23
N GLU A 106 -14.28 0.05 -8.94
CA GLU A 106 -13.77 1.13 -9.80
C GLU A 106 -14.03 2.47 -9.12
N VAL A 107 -12.97 3.23 -8.88
CA VAL A 107 -13.02 4.56 -8.27
C VAL A 107 -12.60 5.60 -9.30
N ARG A 108 -13.49 6.56 -9.58
CA ARG A 108 -13.24 7.67 -10.49
C ARG A 108 -12.85 8.93 -9.72
N PHE A 109 -11.75 9.53 -10.14
CA PHE A 109 -11.25 10.81 -9.69
C PHE A 109 -11.44 11.87 -10.78
N THR A 110 -12.04 12.99 -10.42
CA THR A 110 -12.17 14.18 -11.27
C THR A 110 -11.56 15.35 -10.52
N GLU A 111 -10.65 16.07 -11.18
CA GLU A 111 -9.92 17.22 -10.60
C GLU A 111 -9.27 16.90 -9.23
N GLY A 112 -8.67 15.71 -9.11
CA GLY A 112 -7.99 15.28 -7.89
C GLY A 112 -8.90 14.70 -6.81
N ASN A 113 -10.21 14.62 -7.02
CA ASN A 113 -11.17 14.19 -6.01
C ASN A 113 -11.98 12.98 -6.47
N VAL A 114 -12.26 12.05 -5.55
CA VAL A 114 -13.24 10.98 -5.78
C VAL A 114 -14.59 11.59 -6.12
N THR A 115 -15.16 11.14 -7.23
CA THR A 115 -16.47 11.59 -7.73
C THR A 115 -17.44 10.45 -7.97
N ARG A 116 -16.95 9.22 -8.13
CA ARG A 116 -17.78 8.02 -8.25
C ARG A 116 -17.03 6.81 -7.72
N VAL A 117 -17.77 5.95 -7.05
CA VAL A 117 -17.37 4.59 -6.67
C VAL A 117 -18.36 3.64 -7.30
N LYS A 118 -17.88 2.56 -7.89
CA LYS A 118 -18.72 1.48 -8.42
C LYS A 118 -18.15 0.13 -8.00
N GLU A 119 -18.94 -0.65 -7.27
CA GLU A 119 -18.63 -2.07 -7.05
C GLU A 119 -18.85 -2.85 -8.34
N ILE A 120 -17.86 -3.66 -8.71
CA ILE A 120 -17.86 -4.50 -9.89
C ILE A 120 -18.23 -5.91 -9.47
N HIS A 121 -19.52 -6.21 -9.55
CA HIS A 121 -20.02 -7.57 -9.35
C HIS A 121 -19.76 -8.36 -10.64
N ASN A 122 -18.78 -9.25 -10.62
CA ASN A 122 -18.64 -10.27 -11.65
C ASN A 122 -19.75 -11.31 -11.42
N HIS A 123 -20.95 -11.07 -11.96
CA HIS A 123 -21.91 -12.14 -12.13
C HIS A 123 -21.34 -13.15 -13.16
N PRO A 124 -21.35 -14.46 -12.85
CA PRO A 124 -21.05 -15.49 -13.84
C PRO A 124 -22.06 -15.50 -15.00
#